data_AF-A0A9E2IWT6-F1
#
_entry.id   AF-A0A9E2IWT6-F1
#
_cell.length_a   1.000
_cell.length_b   1.000
_cell.length_c   1.000
_cell.angle_alpha   90.00
_cell.angle_beta   90.00
_cell.angle_gamma   90.00
#
_symmetry.space_group_name_H-M   'P 1'
#
loop_
_entity.id
_entity.type
_entity.pdbx_description
1 polymer ?
#
loop_
_entity_poly.entity_id
_entity_poly.type
_entity_poly.pdbx_seq_one_letter_code
_entity_poly.pdbx_strand_id
1 'polypeptide(L)' 'MFNTKVVPETHLNLTVHPGLIPFFFPFLQQGVVLKVRVGCSVKTFLLEALRLSEEYIERRIQTVFLDGRSV' A
#
# COMPACT_ATOMS: atom_id res chain seq x y z
N MET A 1 -7.48 25.08 7.55
CA MET A 1 -8.68 24.59 6.83
C MET A 1 -8.20 23.53 5.84
N PHE A 2 -8.20 22.25 6.23
CA PHE A 2 -7.66 21.17 5.40
C PHE A 2 -8.73 20.70 4.42
N ASN A 3 -8.50 20.97 3.13
CA ASN A 3 -9.38 20.56 2.03
C ASN A 3 -9.25 19.05 1.82
N THR A 4 -10.21 18.28 2.34
CA THR A 4 -10.31 16.83 2.12
C THR A 4 -10.98 16.58 0.77
N LYS A 5 -10.19 16.54 -0.30
CA LYS A 5 -10.63 15.86 -1.52
C LYS A 5 -10.75 14.37 -1.19
N VAL A 6 -11.97 13.90 -1.02
CA VAL A 6 -12.33 12.48 -0.90
C VAL A 6 -11.90 11.80 -2.21
N VAL A 7 -10.82 11.03 -2.15
CA VAL A 7 -10.42 10.14 -3.26
C VAL A 7 -11.36 8.94 -3.20
N PRO A 8 -12.13 8.63 -4.25
CA PRO A 8 -13.03 7.49 -4.22
C PRO A 8 -12.20 6.22 -4.00
N GLU A 9 -12.55 5.47 -2.96
CA GLU A 9 -11.90 4.20 -2.67
C GLU A 9 -12.12 3.26 -3.86
N THR A 10 -11.07 3.12 -4.68
CA THR A 10 -11.12 2.29 -5.89
C THR A 10 -10.87 0.86 -5.45
N HIS A 11 -11.92 0.20 -4.97
CA HIS A 11 -11.89 -1.20 -4.60
C HIS A 11 -12.10 -2.07 -5.84
N LEU A 12 -11.12 -2.92 -6.15
CA LEU A 12 -11.26 -3.97 -7.16
C LEU A 12 -11.44 -5.31 -6.43
N ASN A 13 -12.66 -5.83 -6.45
CA ASN A 13 -12.96 -7.16 -5.92
C ASN A 13 -12.89 -8.18 -7.06
N LEU A 14 -12.00 -9.15 -6.93
CA LEU A 14 -11.84 -10.25 -7.88
C LEU A 14 -12.13 -11.58 -7.17
N THR A 15 -13.10 -12.32 -7.70
CA THR A 15 -13.43 -13.67 -7.20
C THR A 15 -12.88 -14.69 -8.17
N VAL A 16 -12.03 -15.60 -7.68
CA VAL A 16 -11.44 -16.69 -8.48
C VAL A 16 -11.52 -18.01 -7.72
N HIS A 17 -11.52 -19.12 -8.47
CA HIS A 17 -11.44 -20.44 -7.86
C HIS A 17 -10.12 -20.57 -7.07
N PRO A 18 -10.11 -21.19 -5.87
CA PRO A 18 -8.90 -21.25 -5.02
C PRO A 18 -7.67 -21.82 -5.72
N GLY A 19 -7.86 -22.83 -6.58
CA GLY A 19 -6.78 -23.43 -7.37
C GLY A 19 -6.17 -22.49 -8.43
N LEU A 20 -6.78 -21.34 -8.70
CA LEU A 20 -6.28 -20.34 -9.66
C LEU A 20 -5.48 -19.21 -8.99
N ILE A 21 -5.53 -19.10 -7.64
CA ILE A 21 -4.78 -18.08 -6.89
C ILE A 21 -3.27 -18.08 -7.20
N PRO A 22 -2.58 -19.24 -7.31
CA PRO A 22 -1.16 -19.25 -7.59
C PRO A 22 -0.76 -18.61 -8.93
N PHE A 23 -1.66 -18.58 -9.92
CA PHE A 23 -1.41 -17.92 -11.20
C PHE A 23 -1.34 -16.40 -11.10
N PHE A 24 -1.83 -15.81 -10.00
CA PHE A 24 -1.72 -14.38 -9.76
C PHE A 24 -0.39 -13.97 -9.14
N PHE A 25 0.34 -14.90 -8.51
CA PHE A 25 1.59 -14.60 -7.82
C PHE A 25 2.66 -13.96 -8.72
N PRO A 26 2.89 -14.41 -9.97
CA PRO A 26 3.85 -13.78 -10.87
C PRO A 26 3.55 -12.30 -11.13
N PHE A 27 2.27 -11.90 -11.23
CA PHE A 27 1.91 -10.50 -11.44
C PHE A 27 2.24 -9.63 -10.22
N LEU A 28 2.25 -10.22 -9.02
CA LEU A 28 2.58 -9.51 -7.78
C LEU A 28 4.09 -9.46 -7.50
N GLN A 29 4.91 -10.24 -8.22
CA GLN A 29 6.36 -10.27 -8.02
C GLN A 29 7.08 -9.00 -8.50
N GLN A 30 6.49 -8.24 -9.43
CA GLN A 30 7.10 -7.01 -9.94
C GLN A 30 6.78 -5.77 -9.09
N GLY A 31 5.96 -5.92 -8.05
CA GLY A 31 5.43 -4.79 -7.29
C GLY A 31 4.43 -3.96 -8.10
N VAL A 32 3.90 -2.91 -7.49
CA VAL A 32 2.95 -1.98 -8.13
C VAL A 32 3.37 -0.54 -7.86
N VAL A 33 3.08 0.35 -8.81
CA VAL A 33 3.30 1.78 -8.66
C VAL A 33 1.97 2.46 -8.35
N LEU A 34 1.95 3.24 -7.27
CA LEU A 34 0.78 4.01 -6.84
C LEU A 34 1.09 5.50 -6.96
N LYS A 35 0.11 6.27 -7.42
CA LYS A 35 0.16 7.74 -7.29
C LYS A 35 -0.17 8.09 -5.85
N VAL A 36 0.74 8.77 -5.17
CA VAL A 36 0.61 9.10 -3.74
C VAL A 36 0.72 10.60 -3.50
N ARG A 37 0.20 11.06 -2.37
CA ARG A 37 0.37 12.44 -1.92
C ARG A 37 1.76 12.60 -1.28
N VAL A 38 2.55 13.54 -1.78
CA VAL A 38 3.86 13.93 -1.21
C VAL A 38 3.72 15.02 -0.14
N GLY A 39 4.76 15.22 0.67
CA GLY A 39 4.79 16.21 1.75
C GLY A 39 4.22 15.72 3.08
N CYS A 40 4.11 14.39 3.27
CA CYS A 40 3.77 13.75 4.54
C CYS A 40 4.85 12.73 4.94
N SER A 41 4.82 12.27 6.19
CA SER A 41 5.73 11.21 6.63
C SER A 41 5.35 9.85 6.02
N VAL A 42 6.31 8.94 5.90
CA VAL A 42 6.05 7.57 5.43
C VAL A 42 5.01 6.87 6.33
N LYS A 43 5.09 7.04 7.66
CA LYS A 43 4.12 6.47 8.60
C LYS A 43 2.70 6.99 8.33
N THR A 44 2.54 8.30 8.09
CA THR A 44 1.25 8.91 7.72
C THR A 44 0.71 8.31 6.42
N PHE A 45 1.56 8.13 5.41
CA PHE A 45 1.15 7.48 4.16
C PHE A 45 0.66 6.04 4.38
N LEU A 46 1.40 5.22 5.14
CA LEU A 46 1.04 3.83 5.42
C LEU A 46 -0.29 3.72 6.19
N LEU A 47 -0.50 4.58 7.19
CA LEU A 47 -1.73 4.61 8.00
C LEU A 47 -2.94 5.15 7.22
N GLU A 48 -2.79 6.30 6.55
CA GLU A 48 -3.93 7.04 6.01
C GLU A 48 -4.26 6.64 4.57
N ALA A 49 -3.25 6.44 3.72
CA ALA A 49 -3.46 6.14 2.30
C ALA A 49 -3.60 4.64 2.04
N LEU A 50 -2.76 3.81 2.67
CA LEU A 50 -2.84 2.34 2.55
C LEU A 50 -3.74 1.68 3.60
N ARG A 51 -4.24 2.46 4.58
CA ARG A 51 -5.15 1.98 5.64
C ARG A 51 -4.58 0.78 6.43
N LEU A 52 -3.26 0.70 6.55
CA LEU A 52 -2.62 -0.33 7.37
C LEU A 52 -2.87 -0.01 8.85
N SER A 53 -3.04 -1.05 9.67
CA SER A 53 -3.14 -0.85 11.12
C SER A 53 -1.77 -0.45 11.68
N GLU A 54 -1.79 0.33 12.75
CA GLU A 54 -0.55 0.71 13.44
C GLU A 54 0.21 -0.54 13.93
N GLU A 55 -0.50 -1.53 14.48
CA GLU A 55 0.11 -2.80 14.88
C GLU A 55 0.83 -3.50 13.71
N TYR A 56 0.22 -3.51 12.52
CA TYR A 56 0.84 -4.13 11.35
C TYR A 56 2.13 -3.42 10.96
N ILE A 57 2.12 -2.08 10.94
CA ILE A 57 3.30 -1.28 10.59
C ILE A 57 4.44 -1.59 11.56
N GLU A 58 4.21 -1.48 12.86
CA GLU A 58 5.24 -1.66 13.90
C GLU A 58 5.77 -3.11 13.95
N ARG A 59 4.93 -4.12 13.67
CA ARG A 59 5.33 -5.54 13.77
C ARG A 59 5.85 -6.15 12.48
N ARG A 60 5.48 -5.61 11.31
CA ARG A 60 5.75 -6.24 10.01
C ARG A 60 6.64 -5.40 9.10
N ILE A 61 6.68 -4.08 9.27
CA ILE A 61 7.48 -3.19 8.41
C ILE A 61 8.73 -2.78 9.18
N GLN A 62 9.85 -3.44 8.88
CA GLN A 62 11.12 -3.22 9.59
C GLN A 62 12.01 -2.17 8.92
N THR A 63 11.90 -2.03 7.60
CA THR A 63 12.78 -1.16 6.82
C THR A 63 12.02 -0.64 5.62
N VAL A 64 12.12 0.66 5.40
CA VAL A 64 11.62 1.29 4.18
C VAL A 64 12.82 1.70 3.34
N PHE A 65 12.81 1.36 2.06
CA PHE A 65 13.81 1.85 1.13
C PHE A 65 13.25 3.05 0.37
N LEU A 66 13.92 4.19 0.46
CA LEU A 66 13.66 5.39 -0.32
C LEU A 66 14.87 5.67 -1.21
N ASP A 67 14.66 5.77 -2.52
CA ASP A 67 15.71 5.99 -3.52
C ASP A 67 16.91 5.02 -3.37
N GLY A 68 16.61 3.76 -3.05
CA GLY A 68 17.60 2.70 -2.84
C GLY A 68 18.33 2.75 -1.51
N ARG A 69 17.96 3.64 -0.59
CA ARG A 69 18.55 3.77 0.75
C ARG A 69 17.54 3.37 1.83
N SER A 70 17.97 2.59 2.80
CA SER A 70 17.13 2.26 3.96
C SER A 70 16.95 3.47 4.87
N VAL A 71 15.73 3.71 5.31
CA VAL A 71 15.35 4.76 6.29
C VAL A 71 14.45 4.20 7.38
#